data_AF-H2J9E6-F1
#
_entry.id   AF-H2J9E6-F1
#
_cell.length_a   1.000
_cell.length_b   1.000
_cell.length_c   1.000
_cell.angle_alpha   90.00
_cell.angle_beta   90.00
_cell.angle_gamma   90.00
#
_symmetry.space_group_name_H-M   'P 1'
#
loop_
_entity.id
_entity.type
_entity.pdbx_description
1 polymer ?
#
loop_
_entity_poly.entity_id
_entity_poly.type
_entity_poly.pdbx_seq_one_letter_code
_entity_poly.pdbx_strand_id
1 'polypeptide(L)'
;MKWGDIIFIKKKINWEKTTFWFVFATLILSTVFSLVNVITAPSKPFVGQAFVKLRSDYVLMLIQCIMGMIIMFLPSIIERKWKINIPGFMHIVFVFFLYAAIYLGEVRSFYYKIPHWDTVLHTFSGAMIGALGFSVVKLLNDSEKVQINLSPLFVAVFAFSFALAIGALWEIYEFAFDKLLGLNMQKFAHEDGSLMMGRAALADTMKDLIVDSLGALATSITGFISLKFKKGWLEKFEVTRSRKVNM
;
A
#
# COMPACT_ATOMS: atom_id res chain seq x y z
N MET A 1 49.30 14.24 32.93
CA MET A 1 48.74 14.54 31.59
C MET A 1 47.75 13.43 31.26
N LYS A 2 46.45 13.64 31.52
CA LYS A 2 45.39 12.65 31.25
C LYS A 2 44.76 12.99 29.91
N TRP A 3 44.83 12.05 28.98
CA TRP A 3 44.20 12.14 27.67
C TRP A 3 42.68 12.13 27.86
N GLY A 4 42.02 13.14 27.30
CA GLY A 4 40.57 13.32 27.39
C GLY A 4 39.82 12.33 26.51
N ASP A 5 38.74 11.79 27.05
CA ASP A 5 37.81 10.94 26.35
C ASP A 5 37.09 11.72 25.24
N ILE A 6 37.40 11.42 23.98
CA ILE A 6 36.63 11.89 22.83
C ILE A 6 35.33 11.07 22.78
N ILE A 7 34.24 11.65 23.28
CA ILE A 7 32.89 11.07 23.16
C ILE A 7 32.42 11.23 21.71
N PHE A 8 32.52 10.16 20.92
CA PHE A 8 31.84 10.08 19.62
C PHE A 8 30.32 9.95 19.85
N ILE A 9 29.59 11.05 19.70
CA ILE A 9 28.12 11.01 19.64
C ILE A 9 27.73 10.32 18.32
N LYS A 10 27.43 9.02 18.36
CA LYS A 10 26.81 8.32 17.22
C LYS A 10 25.45 8.94 16.94
N LYS A 11 25.32 9.64 15.82
CA LYS A 11 24.03 10.16 15.32
C LYS A 11 23.07 8.99 15.12
N LYS A 12 22.00 8.91 15.91
CA LYS A 12 20.99 7.84 15.81
C LYS A 12 20.33 7.91 14.44
N ILE A 13 20.37 6.82 13.68
CA ILE A 13 19.78 6.73 12.34
C ILE A 13 18.27 6.94 12.45
N ASN A 14 17.73 7.87 11.65
CA ASN A 14 16.29 8.04 11.50
C ASN A 14 15.82 7.04 10.43
N TRP A 15 15.32 5.89 10.88
CA TRP A 15 14.89 4.80 10.01
C TRP A 15 13.74 5.18 9.09
N GLU A 16 12.77 5.97 9.56
CA GLU A 16 11.66 6.44 8.74
C GLU A 16 12.16 7.26 7.54
N LYS A 17 13.00 8.27 7.80
CA LYS A 17 13.60 9.09 6.74
C LYS A 17 14.50 8.27 5.83
N THR A 18 15.28 7.34 6.38
CA THR A 18 16.21 6.51 5.61
C THR A 18 15.46 5.59 4.65
N THR A 19 14.44 4.88 5.14
CA THR A 19 13.58 4.00 4.32
C THR A 19 12.85 4.79 3.25
N PHE A 20 12.30 5.97 3.59
CA PHE A 20 11.66 6.85 2.63
C PHE A 20 12.58 7.21 1.46
N TRP A 21 13.76 7.77 1.74
CA TRP A 21 14.66 8.21 0.66
C TRP A 21 15.27 7.06 -0.12
N PHE A 22 15.50 5.91 0.51
CA PHE A 22 15.90 4.70 -0.19
C PHE A 22 14.86 4.29 -1.23
N VAL A 23 13.60 4.12 -0.82
CA VAL A 23 12.52 3.71 -1.74
C VAL A 23 12.30 4.77 -2.81
N PHE A 24 12.27 6.05 -2.44
CA PHE A 24 12.09 7.14 -3.40
C PHE A 24 13.19 7.16 -4.47
N ALA A 25 14.46 7.00 -4.09
CA ALA A 25 15.57 6.92 -5.03
C ALA A 25 15.46 5.70 -5.94
N THR A 26 15.07 4.53 -5.40
CA THR A 26 14.86 3.34 -6.24
C THR A 26 13.75 3.55 -7.26
N LEU A 27 12.65 4.20 -6.89
CA LEU A 27 11.56 4.50 -7.82
C LEU A 27 11.97 5.50 -8.90
N ILE A 28 12.80 6.51 -8.58
CA ILE A 28 13.36 7.41 -9.60
C ILE A 28 14.19 6.65 -10.62
N LEU A 29 15.10 5.78 -10.15
CA LEU A 29 15.94 4.97 -11.04
C LEU A 29 15.08 4.04 -11.90
N SER A 30 14.04 3.44 -11.31
CA SER A 30 13.07 2.62 -12.04
C SER A 30 12.30 3.43 -13.08
N THR A 31 11.86 4.65 -12.77
CA THR A 31 11.21 5.55 -13.74
C THR A 31 12.10 5.83 -14.94
N VAL A 32 13.38 6.16 -14.71
CA VAL A 32 14.34 6.39 -15.81
C VAL A 32 14.54 5.12 -16.63
N PHE A 33 14.70 3.97 -15.97
CA PHE A 33 14.80 2.67 -16.63
C PHE A 33 13.56 2.37 -17.49
N SER A 34 12.36 2.56 -16.96
CA SER A 34 11.10 2.32 -17.69
C SER A 34 10.97 3.25 -18.89
N LEU A 35 11.30 4.54 -18.76
CA LEU A 35 11.23 5.51 -19.86
C LEU A 35 12.07 5.09 -21.07
N VAL A 36 13.29 4.63 -20.83
CA VAL A 36 14.17 4.12 -21.90
C VAL A 36 13.54 2.89 -22.56
N ASN A 37 13.04 1.96 -21.75
CA ASN A 37 12.51 0.70 -22.27
C ASN A 37 11.14 0.84 -22.97
N VAL A 38 10.32 1.83 -22.64
CA VAL A 38 9.07 2.12 -23.39
C VAL A 38 9.37 2.36 -24.88
N ILE A 39 10.51 2.97 -25.18
CA ILE A 39 10.91 3.30 -26.56
C ILE A 39 11.47 2.05 -27.27
N THR A 40 12.29 1.25 -26.57
CA THR A 40 13.03 0.13 -27.18
C THR A 40 12.28 -1.20 -27.18
N ALA A 41 11.28 -1.37 -26.29
CA ALA A 41 10.58 -2.63 -26.13
C ALA A 41 9.60 -2.93 -27.29
N PRO A 42 9.43 -4.22 -27.64
CA PRO A 42 8.49 -4.63 -28.67
C PRO A 42 7.04 -4.36 -28.23
N SER A 43 6.18 -4.05 -29.21
CA SER A 43 4.74 -3.81 -28.95
C SER A 43 3.90 -5.09 -28.96
N LYS A 44 4.45 -6.19 -29.50
CA LYS A 44 3.80 -7.49 -29.60
C LYS A 44 4.82 -8.60 -29.34
N PRO A 45 4.40 -9.74 -28.78
CA PRO A 45 5.26 -10.92 -28.68
C PRO A 45 5.71 -11.39 -30.07
N PHE A 46 6.94 -11.89 -30.19
CA PHE A 46 7.41 -12.57 -31.39
C PHE A 46 7.22 -14.07 -31.23
N VAL A 47 6.57 -14.70 -32.22
CA VAL A 47 6.32 -16.15 -32.22
C VAL A 47 7.68 -16.89 -32.22
N GLY A 48 7.89 -17.74 -31.21
CA GLY A 48 9.09 -18.59 -31.11
C GLY A 48 10.31 -17.98 -30.44
N GLN A 49 10.21 -16.79 -29.83
CA GLN A 49 11.29 -16.22 -29.00
C GLN A 49 11.04 -16.44 -27.50
N ALA A 50 12.12 -16.36 -26.72
CA ALA A 50 12.04 -16.32 -25.26
C ALA A 50 11.20 -15.13 -24.79
N PHE A 51 10.61 -15.24 -23.60
CA PHE A 51 9.81 -14.17 -22.99
C PHE A 51 10.58 -12.83 -22.93
N VAL A 52 9.92 -11.75 -23.38
CA VAL A 52 10.42 -10.38 -23.31
C VAL A 52 9.26 -9.48 -22.86
N LYS A 53 9.53 -8.57 -21.92
CA LYS A 53 8.55 -7.55 -21.50
C LYS A 53 8.12 -6.69 -22.69
N LEU A 54 6.82 -6.50 -22.82
CA LEU A 54 6.22 -5.66 -23.85
C LEU A 54 6.29 -4.19 -23.47
N ARG A 55 6.09 -3.32 -24.46
CA ARG A 55 5.96 -1.86 -24.23
C ARG A 55 4.90 -1.54 -23.16
N SER A 56 3.77 -2.24 -23.16
CA SER A 56 2.70 -2.09 -22.17
C SER A 56 3.19 -2.32 -20.74
N ASP A 57 4.07 -3.30 -20.52
CA ASP A 57 4.62 -3.63 -19.19
C ASP A 57 5.51 -2.48 -18.69
N TYR A 58 6.30 -1.88 -19.58
CA TYR A 58 7.12 -0.72 -19.22
C TYR A 58 6.29 0.54 -19.00
N VAL A 59 5.17 0.72 -19.72
CA VAL A 59 4.21 1.80 -19.47
C VAL A 59 3.53 1.62 -18.10
N LEU A 60 3.10 0.39 -17.78
CA LEU A 60 2.54 0.05 -16.47
C LEU A 60 3.54 0.36 -15.35
N MET A 61 4.78 -0.12 -15.50
CA MET A 61 5.87 0.14 -14.56
C MET A 61 6.15 1.64 -14.38
N LEU A 62 6.17 2.40 -15.47
CA LEU A 62 6.38 3.84 -15.45
C LEU A 62 5.29 4.55 -14.64
N ILE A 63 4.03 4.25 -14.93
CA ILE A 63 2.87 4.84 -14.25
C ILE A 63 2.90 4.49 -12.77
N GLN A 64 3.12 3.22 -12.42
CA GLN A 64 3.19 2.80 -11.02
C GLN A 64 4.34 3.45 -10.27
N CYS A 65 5.53 3.60 -10.87
CA CYS A 65 6.65 4.30 -10.23
C CYS A 65 6.33 5.78 -9.96
N ILE A 66 5.76 6.48 -10.95
CA ILE A 66 5.37 7.89 -10.80
C ILE A 66 4.28 8.04 -9.73
N MET A 67 3.24 7.22 -9.81
CA MET A 67 2.16 7.24 -8.83
C MET A 67 2.64 6.86 -7.43
N GLY A 68 3.51 5.86 -7.31
CA GLY A 68 4.15 5.46 -6.07
C GLY A 68 4.89 6.62 -5.42
N MET A 69 5.71 7.35 -6.19
CA MET A 69 6.39 8.55 -5.71
C MET A 69 5.42 9.62 -5.20
N ILE A 70 4.28 9.84 -5.88
CA ILE A 70 3.25 10.79 -5.43
C ILE A 70 2.59 10.29 -4.13
N ILE A 71 2.17 9.02 -4.11
CA ILE A 71 1.47 8.38 -2.99
C ILE A 71 2.36 8.30 -1.74
N MET A 72 3.67 8.17 -1.88
CA MET A 72 4.62 8.20 -0.76
C MET A 72 4.48 9.47 0.10
N PHE A 73 4.11 10.61 -0.48
CA PHE A 73 3.91 11.87 0.27
C PHE A 73 2.51 11.99 0.90
N LEU A 74 1.59 11.09 0.57
CA LEU A 74 0.19 11.16 1.01
C LEU A 74 0.04 11.20 2.54
N PRO A 75 0.74 10.36 3.34
CA PRO A 75 0.65 10.44 4.81
C PRO A 75 0.99 11.83 5.34
N SER A 76 2.10 12.44 4.90
CA SER A 76 2.53 13.76 5.35
C SER A 76 1.57 14.88 4.92
N ILE A 77 0.96 14.76 3.74
CA ILE A 77 -0.08 15.69 3.27
C ILE A 77 -1.31 15.59 4.16
N ILE A 78 -1.74 14.36 4.48
CA ILE A 78 -2.91 14.10 5.34
C ILE A 78 -2.67 14.62 6.77
N GLU A 79 -1.51 14.33 7.37
CA GLU A 79 -1.13 14.81 8.70
C GLU A 79 -1.25 16.34 8.80
N ARG A 80 -0.69 17.04 7.81
CA ARG A 80 -0.71 18.51 7.76
C ARG A 80 -2.13 19.06 7.52
N LYS A 81 -2.86 18.48 6.58
CA LYS A 81 -4.20 18.97 6.17
C LYS A 81 -5.24 18.76 7.26
N TRP A 82 -5.20 17.63 7.95
CA TRP A 82 -6.20 17.26 8.95
C TRP A 82 -5.73 17.41 10.40
N LYS A 83 -4.49 17.88 10.61
CA LYS A 83 -3.87 18.06 11.94
C LYS A 83 -3.95 16.76 12.74
N ILE A 84 -3.50 15.68 12.11
CA ILE A 84 -3.41 14.36 12.71
C ILE A 84 -1.94 13.91 12.74
N ASN A 85 -1.66 12.91 13.57
CA ASN A 85 -0.35 12.32 13.79
C ASN A 85 -0.43 10.83 13.46
N ILE A 86 0.27 10.42 12.41
CA ILE A 86 0.40 9.03 11.99
C ILE A 86 1.67 8.46 12.66
N PRO A 87 1.60 7.31 13.35
CA PRO A 87 2.78 6.73 13.99
C PRO A 87 3.92 6.47 12.98
N GLY A 88 5.17 6.78 13.35
CA GLY A 88 6.34 6.56 12.45
C GLY A 88 6.49 5.13 11.95
N PHE A 89 6.06 4.13 12.73
CA PHE A 89 6.01 2.74 12.28
C PHE A 89 5.03 2.53 11.11
N MET A 90 3.87 3.21 11.10
CA MET A 90 2.91 3.15 9.99
C MET A 90 3.50 3.76 8.71
N HIS A 91 4.27 4.84 8.82
CA HIS A 91 5.01 5.41 7.68
C HIS A 91 5.99 4.40 7.08
N ILE A 92 6.78 3.71 7.92
CA ILE A 92 7.73 2.70 7.47
C ILE A 92 7.00 1.53 6.78
N VAL A 93 5.94 1.01 7.41
CA VAL A 93 5.17 -0.10 6.86
C VAL A 93 4.52 0.27 5.53
N PHE A 94 3.95 1.47 5.43
CA PHE A 94 3.35 1.98 4.20
C PHE A 94 4.38 2.11 3.07
N VAL A 95 5.54 2.71 3.33
CA VAL A 95 6.61 2.84 2.34
C VAL A 95 7.17 1.48 1.94
N PHE A 96 7.30 0.54 2.89
CA PHE A 96 7.71 -0.82 2.59
C PHE A 96 6.69 -1.56 1.71
N PHE A 97 5.39 -1.39 1.98
CA PHE A 97 4.33 -1.93 1.13
C PHE A 97 4.43 -1.41 -0.30
N LEU A 98 4.61 -0.09 -0.49
CA LEU A 98 4.80 0.51 -1.82
C LEU A 98 6.05 -0.04 -2.53
N TYR A 99 7.15 -0.24 -1.80
CA TYR A 99 8.35 -0.86 -2.35
C TYR A 99 8.10 -2.31 -2.78
N ALA A 100 7.35 -3.08 -1.98
CA ALA A 100 7.02 -4.46 -2.28
C ALA A 100 6.07 -4.60 -3.48
N ALA A 101 5.05 -3.73 -3.59
CA ALA A 101 4.12 -3.74 -4.71
C ALA A 101 4.79 -3.24 -6.01
N ILE A 102 5.45 -2.09 -5.97
CA ILE A 102 5.90 -1.40 -7.18
C ILE A 102 7.29 -1.91 -7.60
N TYR A 103 8.28 -1.80 -6.72
CA TYR A 103 9.65 -2.16 -7.10
C TYR A 103 9.82 -3.68 -7.17
N LEU A 104 9.48 -4.41 -6.11
CA LEU A 104 9.63 -5.87 -6.12
C LEU A 104 8.59 -6.53 -7.02
N GLY A 105 7.32 -6.16 -6.90
CA GLY A 105 6.24 -6.70 -7.72
C GLY A 105 6.44 -6.41 -9.21
N GLU A 106 6.42 -5.14 -9.60
CA GLU A 106 6.41 -4.76 -11.01
C GLU A 106 7.81 -4.68 -11.64
N VAL A 107 8.72 -3.89 -11.06
CA VAL A 107 10.07 -3.68 -11.63
C VAL A 107 10.87 -4.98 -11.66
N ARG A 108 10.83 -5.76 -10.58
CA ARG A 108 11.56 -7.04 -10.46
C ARG A 108 10.74 -8.26 -10.93
N SER A 109 9.48 -8.06 -11.31
CA SER A 109 8.54 -9.08 -11.77
C SER A 109 8.22 -10.15 -10.73
N PHE A 110 8.13 -9.80 -9.44
CA PHE A 110 7.74 -10.78 -8.41
C PHE A 110 6.27 -11.21 -8.55
N TYR A 111 5.41 -10.39 -9.16
CA TYR A 111 4.04 -10.78 -9.52
C TYR A 111 3.97 -12.04 -10.40
N TYR A 112 5.03 -12.28 -11.17
CA TYR A 112 5.14 -13.41 -12.09
C TYR A 112 6.05 -14.52 -11.54
N LYS A 113 7.13 -14.14 -10.84
CA LYS A 113 8.20 -15.05 -10.43
C LYS A 113 7.99 -15.69 -9.06
N ILE A 114 7.29 -15.02 -8.16
CA ILE A 114 7.11 -15.49 -6.78
C ILE A 114 5.65 -15.89 -6.58
N PRO A 115 5.37 -17.18 -6.33
CA PRO A 115 4.01 -17.64 -6.08
C PRO A 115 3.37 -16.87 -4.93
N HIS A 116 2.11 -16.48 -5.11
CA HIS A 116 1.30 -15.77 -4.12
C HIS A 116 1.81 -14.40 -3.68
N TRP A 117 2.81 -13.81 -4.36
CA TRP A 117 3.34 -12.48 -4.03
C TRP A 117 2.22 -11.45 -3.87
N ASP A 118 1.38 -11.40 -4.90
CA ASP A 118 0.23 -10.51 -4.99
C ASP A 118 -0.80 -10.76 -3.87
N THR A 119 -1.15 -12.03 -3.67
CA THR A 119 -2.08 -12.47 -2.61
C THR A 119 -1.63 -12.03 -1.22
N VAL A 120 -0.33 -12.12 -0.95
CA VAL A 120 0.25 -11.69 0.33
C VAL A 120 0.15 -10.17 0.50
N LEU A 121 0.42 -9.41 -0.56
CA LEU A 121 0.29 -7.95 -0.55
C LEU A 121 -1.16 -7.52 -0.30
N HIS A 122 -2.12 -8.10 -1.02
CA HIS A 122 -3.54 -7.81 -0.82
C HIS A 122 -4.00 -8.15 0.61
N THR A 123 -3.73 -9.37 1.08
CA THR A 123 -4.05 -9.77 2.46
C THR A 123 -3.50 -8.78 3.50
N PHE A 124 -2.24 -8.37 3.32
CA PHE A 124 -1.58 -7.41 4.21
C PHE A 124 -2.22 -6.01 4.12
N SER A 125 -2.55 -5.56 2.92
CA SER A 125 -3.19 -4.27 2.68
C SER A 125 -4.60 -4.22 3.28
N GLY A 126 -5.41 -5.27 3.12
CA GLY A 126 -6.73 -5.39 3.73
C GLY A 126 -6.68 -5.33 5.25
N ALA A 127 -5.68 -5.99 5.86
CA ALA A 127 -5.45 -5.89 7.29
C ALA A 127 -5.06 -4.48 7.74
N MET A 128 -4.13 -3.83 7.03
CA MET A 128 -3.71 -2.45 7.32
C MET A 128 -4.87 -1.44 7.21
N ILE A 129 -5.67 -1.54 6.15
CA ILE A 129 -6.82 -0.66 5.93
C ILE A 129 -7.91 -0.94 6.96
N GLY A 130 -8.10 -2.21 7.35
CA GLY A 130 -8.96 -2.57 8.49
C GLY A 130 -8.54 -1.85 9.77
N ALA A 131 -7.24 -1.85 10.10
CA ALA A 131 -6.71 -1.11 11.27
C ALA A 131 -6.89 0.41 11.12
N LEU A 132 -6.73 0.95 9.92
CA LEU A 132 -7.00 2.34 9.61
C LEU A 132 -8.48 2.70 9.82
N GLY A 133 -9.40 1.79 9.52
CA GLY A 133 -10.83 1.95 9.78
C GLY A 133 -11.14 2.24 11.26
N PHE A 134 -10.48 1.54 12.19
CA PHE A 134 -10.57 1.84 13.62
C PHE A 134 -10.04 3.24 13.96
N SER A 135 -8.92 3.65 13.34
CA SER A 135 -8.35 4.99 13.52
C SER A 135 -9.30 6.08 13.03
N VAL A 136 -9.99 5.87 11.91
CA VAL A 136 -10.99 6.82 11.38
C VAL A 136 -12.13 7.02 12.39
N VAL A 137 -12.68 5.93 12.94
CA VAL A 137 -13.75 6.04 13.95
C VAL A 137 -13.26 6.76 15.20
N LYS A 138 -12.05 6.44 15.66
CA LYS A 138 -11.44 7.12 16.81
C LYS A 138 -11.29 8.63 16.55
N LEU A 139 -10.77 9.03 15.40
CA LEU A 139 -10.61 10.44 15.04
C LEU A 139 -11.96 11.19 14.96
N LEU A 140 -13.03 10.53 14.53
CA LEU A 140 -14.38 11.09 14.50
C LEU A 140 -14.94 11.25 15.92
N ASN A 141 -14.75 10.25 16.79
CA ASN A 141 -15.19 10.27 18.19
C ASN A 141 -14.38 11.25 19.06
N ASP A 142 -13.09 11.46 18.75
CA ASP A 142 -12.20 12.43 19.41
C ASP A 142 -12.52 13.89 19.01
N SER A 143 -13.66 14.15 18.35
CA SER A 143 -14.10 15.51 18.03
C SER A 143 -14.86 16.13 19.21
N GLU A 144 -14.45 17.34 19.64
CA GLU A 144 -15.12 18.08 20.72
C GLU A 144 -16.61 18.37 20.44
N LYS A 145 -17.03 18.25 19.18
CA LYS A 145 -18.39 18.55 18.72
C LYS A 145 -19.34 17.36 18.80
N VAL A 146 -18.85 16.12 18.79
CA VAL A 146 -19.71 14.92 18.74
C VAL A 146 -19.08 13.79 19.56
N GLN A 147 -19.59 13.55 20.77
CA GLN A 147 -19.27 12.34 21.53
C GLN A 147 -20.25 11.23 21.15
N ILE A 148 -19.89 10.41 20.17
CA ILE A 148 -20.68 9.22 19.83
C ILE A 148 -20.16 8.03 20.63
N ASN A 149 -20.99 7.47 21.51
CA ASN A 149 -20.67 6.22 22.20
C ASN A 149 -21.03 5.04 21.29
N LEU A 150 -20.08 4.60 20.47
CA LEU A 150 -20.26 3.48 19.53
C LEU A 150 -19.96 2.15 20.21
N SER A 151 -20.81 1.14 19.97
CA SER A 151 -20.55 -0.21 20.47
C SER A 151 -19.31 -0.80 19.77
N PRO A 152 -18.51 -1.65 20.46
CA PRO A 152 -17.35 -2.30 19.85
C PRO A 152 -17.69 -3.05 18.56
N LEU A 153 -18.89 -3.64 18.49
CA LEU A 153 -19.37 -4.35 17.30
C LEU A 153 -19.58 -3.38 16.13
N PHE A 154 -20.20 -2.23 16.38
CA PHE A 154 -20.39 -1.22 15.33
C PHE A 154 -19.06 -0.73 14.76
N VAL A 155 -18.09 -0.44 15.63
CA VAL A 155 -16.75 0.01 15.19
C VAL A 155 -16.06 -1.05 14.33
N ALA A 156 -16.16 -2.32 14.72
CA ALA A 156 -15.57 -3.43 13.97
C ALA A 156 -16.24 -3.64 12.60
N VAL A 157 -17.58 -3.59 12.53
CA VAL A 157 -18.32 -3.69 11.26
C VAL A 157 -18.00 -2.50 10.36
N PHE A 158 -17.91 -1.29 10.92
CA PHE A 158 -17.49 -0.12 10.16
C PHE A 158 -16.08 -0.30 9.58
N ALA A 159 -15.11 -0.72 10.40
CA ALA A 159 -13.73 -0.92 9.96
C ALA A 159 -13.62 -1.97 8.84
N PHE A 160 -14.36 -3.07 8.96
CA PHE A 160 -14.47 -4.10 7.93
C PHE A 160 -15.05 -3.54 6.62
N SER A 161 -16.22 -2.89 6.68
CA SER A 161 -16.88 -2.32 5.50
C SER A 161 -16.05 -1.20 4.86
N PHE A 162 -15.36 -0.40 5.67
CA PHE A 162 -14.43 0.62 5.20
C PHE A 162 -13.29 -0.01 4.39
N ALA A 163 -12.68 -1.08 4.90
CA ALA A 163 -11.61 -1.77 4.18
C ALA A 163 -12.08 -2.38 2.86
N LEU A 164 -13.25 -3.04 2.85
CA LEU A 164 -13.87 -3.55 1.62
C LEU A 164 -14.12 -2.45 0.58
N ALA A 165 -14.62 -1.30 1.03
CA ALA A 165 -14.88 -0.18 0.13
C ALA A 165 -13.58 0.34 -0.52
N ILE A 166 -12.49 0.43 0.24
CA ILE A 166 -11.19 0.84 -0.30
C ILE A 166 -10.63 -0.22 -1.26
N GLY A 167 -10.72 -1.52 -0.93
CA GLY A 167 -10.31 -2.60 -1.83
C GLY A 167 -11.10 -2.58 -3.15
N ALA A 168 -12.42 -2.40 -3.09
CA ALA A 168 -13.23 -2.25 -4.29
C ALA A 168 -12.86 -1.02 -5.13
N LEU A 169 -12.53 0.11 -4.48
CA LEU A 169 -12.04 1.31 -5.18
C LEU A 169 -10.68 1.05 -5.85
N TRP A 170 -9.83 0.22 -5.26
CA TRP A 170 -8.57 -0.20 -5.86
C TRP A 170 -8.82 -0.99 -7.15
N GLU A 171 -9.68 -2.01 -7.12
CA GLU A 171 -10.02 -2.79 -8.32
C GLU A 171 -10.65 -1.95 -9.44
N ILE A 172 -11.48 -0.95 -9.08
CA ILE A 172 -12.02 0.00 -10.06
C ILE A 172 -10.90 0.84 -10.70
N TYR A 173 -9.91 1.24 -9.90
CA TYR A 173 -8.74 1.96 -10.39
C TYR A 173 -7.93 1.09 -11.37
N GLU A 174 -7.67 -0.17 -11.02
CA GLU A 174 -6.94 -1.10 -11.90
C GLU A 174 -7.69 -1.33 -13.22
N PHE A 175 -8.97 -1.66 -13.14
CA PHE A 175 -9.83 -1.82 -14.32
C PHE A 175 -9.83 -0.59 -15.22
N ALA A 176 -9.92 0.61 -14.64
CA ALA A 176 -9.92 1.85 -15.40
C ALA A 176 -8.60 2.04 -16.16
N PHE A 177 -7.46 1.73 -15.53
CA PHE A 177 -6.15 1.86 -16.15
C PHE A 177 -5.91 0.80 -17.22
N ASP A 178 -6.31 -0.45 -16.96
CA ASP A 178 -6.28 -1.53 -17.96
C ASP A 178 -7.09 -1.16 -19.20
N LYS A 179 -8.31 -0.65 -19.00
CA LYS A 179 -9.19 -0.26 -20.10
C LYS A 179 -8.68 0.96 -20.87
N LEU A 180 -8.22 2.00 -20.18
CA LEU A 180 -7.87 3.28 -20.82
C LEU A 180 -6.49 3.24 -21.47
N LEU A 181 -5.56 2.45 -20.93
CA LEU A 181 -4.14 2.49 -21.30
C LEU A 181 -3.64 1.15 -21.87
N GLY A 182 -4.49 0.12 -21.95
CA GLY A 182 -4.13 -1.20 -22.48
C GLY A 182 -3.11 -1.92 -21.60
N LEU A 183 -3.30 -1.82 -20.28
CA LEU A 183 -2.42 -2.41 -19.27
C LEU A 183 -2.95 -3.79 -18.81
N ASN A 184 -2.28 -4.38 -17.83
CA ASN A 184 -2.61 -5.70 -17.27
C ASN A 184 -2.38 -5.71 -15.75
N MET A 185 -3.05 -4.79 -15.06
CA MET A 185 -3.08 -4.64 -13.61
C MET A 185 -3.89 -5.78 -12.99
N GLN A 186 -5.11 -6.05 -13.48
CA GLN A 186 -6.00 -7.13 -13.02
C GLN A 186 -5.59 -8.54 -13.50
N LYS A 187 -4.37 -8.69 -14.04
CA LYS A 187 -3.78 -9.93 -14.58
C LYS A 187 -4.70 -10.80 -15.44
N PHE A 188 -5.55 -10.16 -16.27
CA PHE A 188 -6.44 -10.86 -17.19
C PHE A 188 -5.73 -11.40 -18.45
N ALA A 189 -4.46 -11.03 -18.67
CA ALA A 189 -3.61 -11.54 -19.74
C ALA A 189 -2.35 -12.24 -19.18
N HIS A 190 -1.88 -13.25 -19.90
CA HIS A 190 -0.60 -13.90 -19.63
C HIS A 190 0.59 -12.99 -20.01
N GLU A 191 1.77 -13.37 -19.53
CA GLU A 191 3.04 -12.69 -19.86
C GLU A 191 3.34 -12.61 -21.35
N ASP A 192 2.85 -13.57 -22.14
CA ASP A 192 2.99 -13.57 -23.60
C ASP A 192 1.94 -12.70 -24.31
N GLY A 193 1.07 -12.01 -23.55
CA GLY A 193 -0.01 -11.17 -24.07
C GLY A 193 -1.27 -11.94 -24.50
N SER A 194 -1.32 -13.26 -24.35
CA SER A 194 -2.54 -14.02 -24.60
C SER A 194 -3.61 -13.73 -23.54
N LEU A 195 -4.85 -13.57 -23.99
CA LEU A 195 -5.97 -13.18 -23.12
C LEU A 195 -6.60 -14.40 -22.46
N MET A 196 -6.90 -14.28 -21.17
CA MET A 196 -7.77 -15.23 -20.48
C MET A 196 -9.24 -14.96 -20.80
N MET A 197 -10.10 -15.98 -20.65
CA MET A 197 -11.54 -15.88 -20.96
C MET A 197 -12.41 -16.33 -19.78
N GLY A 198 -13.59 -15.71 -19.65
CA GLY A 198 -14.58 -16.07 -18.64
C GLY A 198 -14.05 -15.89 -17.21
N ARG A 199 -14.28 -16.89 -16.34
CA ARG A 199 -13.87 -16.82 -14.93
C ARG A 199 -12.37 -16.71 -14.73
N ALA A 200 -11.55 -17.20 -15.66
CA ALA A 200 -10.09 -17.10 -15.57
C ALA A 200 -9.63 -15.64 -15.62
N ALA A 201 -10.22 -14.83 -16.51
CA ALA A 201 -9.92 -13.41 -16.63
C ALA A 201 -10.36 -12.58 -15.40
N LEU A 202 -11.28 -13.11 -14.59
CA LEU A 202 -11.78 -12.46 -13.37
C LEU A 202 -11.08 -12.96 -12.11
N ALA A 203 -10.25 -14.00 -12.23
CA ALA A 203 -9.77 -14.75 -11.07
C ALA A 203 -8.88 -13.92 -10.16
N ASP A 204 -8.09 -13.00 -10.72
CA ASP A 204 -7.17 -12.15 -9.99
C ASP A 204 -7.93 -11.14 -9.12
N THR A 205 -8.69 -10.24 -9.73
CA THR A 205 -9.59 -9.30 -9.04
C THR A 205 -10.47 -9.95 -7.98
N MET A 206 -11.05 -11.12 -8.28
CA MET A 206 -11.87 -11.82 -7.29
C MET A 206 -11.04 -12.36 -6.13
N LYS A 207 -9.84 -12.89 -6.40
CA LYS A 207 -8.90 -13.37 -5.37
C LYS A 207 -8.47 -12.20 -4.49
N ASP A 208 -8.17 -11.04 -5.06
CA ASP A 208 -7.72 -9.85 -4.34
C ASP A 208 -8.79 -9.32 -3.40
N LEU A 209 -10.01 -9.14 -3.90
CA LEU A 209 -11.17 -8.77 -3.06
C LEU A 209 -11.42 -9.77 -1.94
N ILE A 210 -11.27 -11.08 -2.20
CA ILE A 210 -11.46 -12.12 -1.18
C ILE A 210 -10.38 -12.02 -0.10
N VAL A 211 -9.10 -11.91 -0.48
CA VAL A 211 -8.03 -11.91 0.53
C VAL A 211 -7.92 -10.58 1.26
N ASP A 212 -8.27 -9.46 0.62
CA ASP A 212 -8.50 -8.17 1.28
C ASP A 212 -9.59 -8.31 2.35
N SER A 213 -10.71 -8.95 2.00
CA SER A 213 -11.80 -9.24 2.93
C SER A 213 -11.32 -10.07 4.12
N LEU A 214 -10.52 -11.11 3.89
CA LEU A 214 -10.01 -11.98 4.95
C LEU A 214 -9.06 -11.21 5.90
N GLY A 215 -8.14 -10.41 5.35
CA GLY A 215 -7.24 -9.57 6.14
C GLY A 215 -8.00 -8.52 6.96
N ALA A 216 -8.98 -7.86 6.36
CA ALA A 216 -9.85 -6.89 7.02
C ALA A 216 -10.71 -7.54 8.11
N LEU A 217 -11.26 -8.73 7.86
CA LEU A 217 -12.08 -9.48 8.82
C LEU A 217 -11.25 -9.88 10.04
N ALA A 218 -10.06 -10.44 9.82
CA ALA A 218 -9.15 -10.81 10.90
C ALA A 218 -8.85 -9.59 11.79
N THR A 219 -8.49 -8.46 11.18
CA THR A 219 -8.21 -7.22 11.91
C THR A 219 -9.44 -6.68 12.64
N SER A 220 -10.63 -6.79 12.04
CA SER A 220 -11.89 -6.34 12.64
C SER A 220 -12.30 -7.18 13.84
N ILE A 221 -12.09 -8.50 13.78
CA ILE A 221 -12.30 -9.40 14.92
C ILE A 221 -11.31 -9.08 16.04
N THR A 222 -10.02 -8.91 15.72
CA THR A 222 -8.99 -8.52 16.70
C THR A 222 -9.32 -7.18 17.35
N GLY A 223 -9.74 -6.18 16.56
CA GLY A 223 -10.14 -4.87 17.05
C GLY A 223 -11.40 -4.92 17.93
N PHE A 224 -12.40 -5.70 17.54
CA PHE A 224 -13.60 -5.95 18.36
C PHE A 224 -13.24 -6.50 19.74
N ILE A 225 -12.41 -7.56 19.79
CA ILE A 225 -11.95 -8.18 21.04
C ILE A 225 -11.15 -7.17 21.86
N SER A 226 -10.25 -6.44 21.21
CA SER A 226 -9.42 -5.43 21.87
C SER A 226 -10.25 -4.32 22.53
N LEU A 227 -11.26 -3.80 21.84
CA LEU A 227 -12.17 -2.79 22.36
C LEU A 227 -13.08 -3.34 23.47
N LYS A 228 -13.67 -4.53 23.26
CA LYS A 228 -14.59 -5.16 24.22
C LYS A 228 -13.92 -5.49 25.55
N PHE A 229 -12.68 -5.98 25.51
CA PHE A 229 -11.93 -6.39 26.70
C PHE A 229 -10.84 -5.40 27.12
N LYS A 230 -10.82 -4.19 26.54
CA LYS A 230 -9.87 -3.09 26.85
C LYS A 230 -8.40 -3.54 26.83
N LYS A 231 -8.00 -4.27 25.79
CA LYS A 231 -6.66 -4.87 25.69
C LYS A 231 -5.60 -3.95 25.06
N GLY A 232 -6.00 -2.90 24.35
CA GLY A 232 -5.08 -1.92 23.76
C GLY A 232 -4.24 -2.45 22.59
N TRP A 233 -4.64 -3.53 21.92
CA TRP A 233 -3.82 -4.18 20.89
C TRP A 233 -3.61 -3.32 19.64
N LEU A 234 -4.54 -2.43 19.33
CA LEU A 234 -4.47 -1.57 18.16
C LEU A 234 -3.79 -0.21 18.42
N GLU A 235 -3.45 0.12 19.67
CA GLU A 235 -2.95 1.46 20.06
C GLU A 235 -1.70 1.89 19.28
N LYS A 236 -0.85 0.94 18.88
CA LYS A 236 0.37 1.22 18.10
C LYS A 236 0.10 1.64 16.66
N PHE A 237 -1.07 1.33 16.13
CA PHE A 237 -1.50 1.63 14.76
C PHE A 237 -2.43 2.86 14.71
N GLU A 238 -2.81 3.39 15.87
CA GLU A 238 -3.80 4.45 15.97
C GLU A 238 -3.28 5.79 15.48
N VAL A 239 -4.00 6.38 14.53
CA VAL A 239 -3.82 7.77 14.13
C VAL A 239 -4.50 8.66 15.17
N THR A 240 -3.79 9.68 15.64
CA THR A 240 -4.24 10.56 16.73
C THR A 240 -4.35 12.00 16.24
N ARG A 241 -5.13 12.86 16.92
CA ARG A 241 -5.12 14.30 16.61
C ARG A 241 -3.82 14.93 17.10
N SER A 242 -3.23 15.81 16.29
CA SER A 242 -2.10 16.64 16.73
C SER A 242 -2.59 17.54 17.87
N ARG A 243 -1.96 17.44 19.06
CA ARG A 243 -2.26 18.36 20.17
C ARG A 243 -2.01 19.79 19.68
N LYS A 244 -2.92 20.73 19.96
CA LYS A 244 -2.60 22.16 19.85
C LYS A 244 -1.40 22.40 20.75
N VAL A 245 -0.24 22.67 20.16
CA VAL A 245 0.81 23.37 20.90
C VAL A 245 0.26 24.78 21.04
N ASN A 246 -0.27 25.09 22.23
CA ASN A 246 -0.46 26.48 22.60
C ASN A 246 0.95 27.07 22.66
N MET A 247 1.32 27.84 21.64
CA MET A 247 2.44 28.78 21.72
C MET A 247 1.98 30.01 22.49
#